data_AF-A0A135WLE1-F1
#
_entry.id   AF-A0A135WLE1-F1
#
_cell.length_a   1.000
_cell.length_b   1.000
_cell.length_c   1.000
_cell.angle_alpha   90.00
_cell.angle_beta   90.00
_cell.angle_gamma   90.00
#
_symmetry.space_group_name_H-M   'P 1'
#
loop_
_entity.id
_entity.type
_entity.pdbx_description
1 polymer ?
#
loop_
_entity_poly.entity_id
_entity_poly.type
_entity_poly.pdbx_seq_one_letter_code
_entity_poly.pdbx_strand_id
1 'polypeptide(L)'
;MKPSQEALNNNEITVTLALLDKDLQEMMIHCMQYQWKFEMISSHNLQLHIPKDSVHLLFYLGHKVLSGINLTGKAGDPILY
;
A
#
# COMPACT_ATOMS: atom_id res chain seq x y z
N MET A 1 13.50 23.24 12.48
CA MET A 1 12.20 23.79 12.01
C MET A 1 11.22 22.63 11.91
N LYS A 2 10.09 22.68 12.62
CA LYS A 2 9.00 21.70 12.39
C LYS A 2 8.27 22.13 11.10
N PRO A 3 8.00 21.23 10.15
CA PRO A 3 7.25 21.59 8.95
C PRO A 3 5.87 22.13 9.34
N SER A 4 5.38 23.14 8.63
CA SER A 4 3.99 23.57 8.76
C SER A 4 3.05 22.43 8.33
N GLN A 5 1.88 22.34 8.94
CA GLN A 5 0.88 21.31 8.63
C GLN A 5 0.44 21.33 7.15
N GLU A 6 0.52 22.50 6.50
CA GLU A 6 0.29 22.67 5.07
C GLU A 6 1.38 22.01 4.19
N ALA A 7 2.64 22.05 4.63
CA ALA A 7 3.74 21.37 3.94
C ALA A 7 3.63 19.84 4.06
N LEU A 8 3.09 19.34 5.19
CA LEU A 8 2.76 17.93 5.39
C LEU A 8 1.61 17.48 4.46
N ASN A 9 0.57 18.29 4.29
CA ASN A 9 -0.54 17.99 3.37
C ASN A 9 -0.13 17.99 1.89
N ASN A 10 0.80 18.86 1.48
CA ASN A 10 1.29 18.89 0.09
C ASN A 10 2.20 17.70 -0.28
N ASN A 11 2.54 16.83 0.68
CA ASN A 11 3.45 15.71 0.47
C ASN A 11 2.75 14.34 0.41
N GLU A 12 1.42 14.32 0.48
CA GLU A 12 0.60 13.13 0.27
C GLU A 12 0.07 13.09 -1.18
N ILE A 13 -0.17 11.90 -1.70
CA ILE A 13 -0.95 11.66 -2.91
C ILE A 13 -2.12 10.75 -2.58
N THR A 14 -3.18 10.89 -3.36
CA THR A 14 -4.35 10.01 -3.28
C THR A 14 -4.32 9.02 -4.43
N VAL A 15 -4.45 7.73 -4.11
CA VAL A 15 -4.53 6.65 -5.09
C VAL A 15 -5.78 5.82 -4.84
N THR A 16 -6.46 5.41 -5.89
CA THR A 16 -7.58 4.46 -5.80
C THR A 16 -7.15 3.12 -6.36
N LEU A 17 -7.30 2.07 -5.57
CA LEU A 17 -7.07 0.68 -5.96
C LEU A 17 -8.40 -0.02 -6.14
N ALA A 18 -8.57 -0.71 -7.27
CA ALA A 18 -9.65 -1.65 -7.48
C ALA A 18 -9.09 -3.07 -7.26
N LEU A 19 -9.58 -3.76 -6.23
CA LEU A 19 -9.03 -5.04 -5.76
C LEU A 19 -10.15 -6.06 -5.56
N LEU A 20 -9.81 -7.35 -5.70
CA LEU A 20 -10.70 -8.44 -5.28
C LEU A 20 -10.74 -8.53 -3.74
N ASP A 21 -11.80 -9.11 -3.18
CA ASP A 21 -12.04 -9.14 -1.73
C ASP A 21 -10.83 -9.60 -0.89
N LYS A 22 -10.15 -10.66 -1.33
CA LYS A 22 -8.98 -11.19 -0.63
C LYS A 22 -7.81 -10.19 -0.66
N ASP A 23 -7.53 -9.63 -1.83
CA ASP A 23 -6.42 -8.72 -2.07
C ASP A 23 -6.65 -7.37 -1.37
N LEU A 24 -7.93 -6.96 -1.31
CA LEU A 24 -8.40 -5.79 -0.59
C LEU A 24 -8.10 -5.91 0.92
N GLN A 25 -8.47 -7.04 1.53
CA GLN A 25 -8.18 -7.28 2.95
C GLN A 25 -6.67 -7.29 3.24
N GLU A 26 -5.87 -7.93 2.38
CA GLU A 26 -4.42 -7.97 2.54
C GLU A 26 -3.79 -6.57 2.40
N MET A 27 -4.26 -5.79 1.43
CA MET A 27 -3.81 -4.41 1.25
C MET A 27 -4.18 -3.53 2.46
N MET A 28 -5.40 -3.67 3.01
CA MET A 28 -5.81 -2.94 4.21
C MET A 28 -4.91 -3.26 5.43
N ILE A 29 -4.52 -4.52 5.61
CA ILE A 29 -3.57 -4.92 6.66
C ILE A 29 -2.23 -4.19 6.50
N HIS A 30 -1.71 -4.14 5.28
CA HIS A 30 -0.46 -3.42 5.01
C HIS A 30 -0.59 -1.92 5.24
N CYS A 31 -1.71 -1.30 4.87
CA CYS A 31 -1.94 0.12 5.12
C CYS A 31 -1.93 0.44 6.62
N MET A 32 -2.51 -0.43 7.46
CA MET A 32 -2.42 -0.29 8.91
C MET A 32 -0.98 -0.40 9.42
N GLN A 33 -0.18 -1.33 8.89
CA GLN A 33 1.24 -1.50 9.27
C GLN A 33 2.08 -0.27 8.94
N TYR A 34 1.85 0.34 7.78
CA TYR A 34 2.57 1.55 7.34
C TYR A 34 1.93 2.85 7.80
N GLN A 35 0.85 2.79 8.60
CA GLN A 35 0.10 3.96 9.09
C GLN A 35 -0.41 4.86 7.94
N TRP A 36 -0.72 4.28 6.79
CA TRP A 36 -1.32 5.00 5.68
C TRP A 36 -2.81 5.21 5.95
N LYS A 37 -3.32 6.41 5.66
CA LYS A 37 -4.76 6.68 5.77
C LYS A 37 -5.46 6.04 4.58
N PHE A 38 -6.58 5.38 4.82
CA PHE A 38 -7.36 4.76 3.77
C PHE A 38 -8.85 4.83 4.04
N GLU A 39 -9.64 4.79 2.98
CA GLU A 39 -11.10 4.75 3.02
C GLU A 39 -11.63 3.76 1.97
N MET A 40 -12.67 3.02 2.33
CA MET A 40 -13.43 2.21 1.39
C MET A 40 -14.47 3.09 0.69
N ILE A 41 -14.26 3.36 -0.60
CA ILE A 41 -15.18 4.22 -1.38
C ILE A 41 -16.24 3.40 -2.14
N SER A 42 -16.05 2.09 -2.27
CA SER A 42 -17.07 1.13 -2.73
C SER A 42 -16.69 -0.29 -2.28
N SER A 43 -17.51 -1.30 -2.58
CA SER A 43 -17.27 -2.70 -2.18
C SER A 43 -15.89 -3.26 -2.58
N HIS A 44 -15.29 -2.75 -3.65
CA HIS A 44 -14.01 -3.25 -4.19
C HIS A 44 -12.96 -2.15 -4.41
N ASN A 45 -13.23 -0.92 -3.97
CA ASN A 45 -12.34 0.21 -4.20
C ASN A 45 -11.81 0.79 -2.89
N LEU A 46 -10.49 0.75 -2.75
CA LEU A 46 -9.76 1.33 -1.63
C LEU A 46 -9.13 2.64 -2.07
N GLN A 47 -9.47 3.74 -1.41
CA GLN A 47 -8.77 5.00 -1.55
C GLN A 47 -7.66 5.10 -0.49
N LEU A 48 -6.46 5.44 -0.92
CA LEU A 48 -5.25 5.51 -0.11
C LEU A 48 -4.68 6.91 -0.16
N HIS A 49 -4.27 7.42 1.00
CA HIS A 49 -3.45 8.62 1.10
C HIS A 49 -2.05 8.21 1.54
N ILE A 50 -1.09 8.32 0.63
CA ILE A 50 0.29 7.88 0.85
C ILE A 50 1.26 9.04 0.68
N PRO A 51 2.35 9.09 1.44
CA PRO A 51 3.43 10.03 1.17
C PRO A 51 4.00 9.80 -0.25
N LYS A 52 4.29 10.88 -0.98
CA LYS A 52 4.89 10.82 -2.33
C LYS A 52 6.14 9.95 -2.37
N ASP A 53 6.98 10.06 -1.34
CA ASP A 53 8.22 9.32 -1.24
C ASP A 53 8.01 7.82 -1.04
N SER A 54 6.80 7.39 -0.63
CA SER A 54 6.43 6.00 -0.36
C SER A 54 5.72 5.30 -1.52
N VAL A 55 5.59 5.95 -2.69
CA VAL A 55 4.94 5.35 -3.88
C VAL A 55 5.58 4.03 -4.29
N HIS A 56 6.90 3.90 -4.16
CA HIS A 56 7.61 2.66 -4.45
C HIS A 56 7.13 1.48 -3.58
N LEU A 57 6.74 1.73 -2.32
CA LEU A 57 6.17 0.71 -1.44
C LEU A 57 4.80 0.25 -1.94
N LEU A 58 3.99 1.15 -2.51
CA LEU A 58 2.71 0.78 -3.09
C LEU A 58 2.90 -0.21 -4.26
N PHE A 59 3.88 0.04 -5.14
CA PHE A 59 4.21 -0.90 -6.23
C PHE A 59 4.70 -2.24 -5.70
N TYR A 60 5.56 -2.24 -4.68
CA TYR A 60 6.03 -3.46 -4.03
C TYR A 60 4.88 -4.27 -3.40
N LEU A 61 3.96 -3.60 -2.70
CA LEU A 61 2.78 -4.23 -2.11
C LEU A 61 1.83 -4.77 -3.16
N GLY A 62 1.58 -4.00 -4.22
CA GLY A 62 0.79 -4.47 -5.36
C GLY A 62 1.40 -5.73 -5.97
N HIS A 63 2.71 -5.75 -6.20
CA HIS A 63 3.39 -6.95 -6.66
C HIS A 63 3.23 -8.12 -5.67
N LYS A 64 3.49 -7.90 -4.37
CA LYS A 64 3.41 -8.94 -3.35
C LYS A 64 2.00 -9.56 -3.24
N VAL A 65 0.97 -8.72 -3.17
CA VAL A 65 -0.43 -9.15 -3.05
C VAL A 65 -0.88 -9.88 -4.32
N LEU A 66 -0.63 -9.30 -5.50
CA LEU A 66 -1.10 -9.85 -6.78
C LEU A 66 -0.32 -11.09 -7.23
N SER A 67 0.96 -11.22 -6.85
CA SER A 67 1.77 -12.40 -7.18
C SER A 67 1.48 -13.59 -6.26
N GLY A 68 0.77 -13.39 -5.15
CA GLY A 68 0.55 -14.42 -4.13
C GLY A 68 1.85 -14.91 -3.47
N ILE A 69 2.94 -14.16 -3.60
CA ILE A 69 4.23 -14.51 -2.99
C ILE A 69 4.12 -14.26 -1.48
N ASN A 70 3.79 -15.33 -0.76
CA ASN A 70 4.04 -15.39 0.67
C ASN A 70 5.55 -15.41 0.89
N LEU A 71 6.16 -14.24 1.12
CA LEU A 71 7.53 -14.11 1.65
C LEU A 71 7.60 -14.58 3.13
N THR A 72 6.88 -15.64 3.50
CA THR A 72 7.30 -16.48 4.61
C THR A 72 8.59 -17.12 4.12
N GLY A 73 9.72 -16.51 4.43
CA GLY A 73 11.04 -17.02 4.05
C GLY A 73 11.21 -18.46 4.51
N LYS A 74 10.91 -19.41 3.63
CA LYS A 74 11.66 -20.65 3.56
C LYS A 74 12.89 -20.30 2.75
N ALA A 75 14.05 -20.32 3.40
CA ALA A 75 15.33 -20.22 2.74
C ALA A 75 15.38 -21.28 1.62
N GLY A 76 15.24 -20.86 0.36
CA GLY A 76 15.32 -21.80 -0.75
C GLY A 76 14.67 -21.37 -2.07
N ASP A 77 13.65 -20.51 -2.07
CA ASP A 77 12.95 -20.23 -3.34
C ASP A 77 13.61 -19.07 -4.12
N PRO A 78 13.90 -19.29 -5.43
CA PRO A 78 14.71 -18.37 -6.21
C PRO A 78 13.96 -17.07 -6.48
N ILE A 79 14.63 -15.95 -6.18
CA ILE A 79 14.22 -14.61 -6.58
C ILE A 79 14.49 -14.52 -8.09
N LEU A 80 13.44 -14.58 -8.91
CA LEU A 80 13.52 -14.23 -10.32
C LEU A 80 13.43 -12.70 -10.42
N TYR A 81 14.51 -12.09 -10.92
CA TYR A 81 14.61 -10.67 -11.28
C TYR A 81 13.83 -10.35 -12.55
#